data_AF-A0A2V7J8H7-F1
#
_entry.id   AF-A0A2V7J8H7-F1
#
_cell.length_a   1.000
_cell.length_b   1.000
_cell.length_c   1.000
_cell.angle_alpha   90.00
_cell.angle_beta   90.00
_cell.angle_gamma   90.00
#
_symmetry.space_group_name_H-M   'P 1'
#
loop_
_entity.id
_entity.type
_entity.pdbx_description
1 polymer ?
#
loop_
_entity_poly.entity_id
_entity_poly.type
_entity_poly.pdbx_seq_one_letter_code
_entity_poly.pdbx_strand_id
1 'polypeptide(L)'
;MLAGIVTVITMAALPQQAQDTAARKDTAPPSPTATPTIEQIRYLEGLKTATRGVAQIRDGLNRVARTQRADSLTRRRAARRLGGLCGTARSFIVSGRPKMQPNAYADSMRILAKQLTTRLDSLTSVLPTCEKTAGRDPVVATTLTTRLKNYDDALLAFRTALKPDSTKTASQQ
;
A
#
# COMPACT_ATOMS: atom_id res chain seq x y z
N MET A 1 53.50 14.27 52.75
CA MET A 1 53.75 14.49 51.32
C MET A 1 52.62 15.41 50.84
N LEU A 2 52.82 16.74 50.88
CA LEU A 2 53.11 17.62 49.72
C LEU A 2 52.00 17.54 48.65
N ALA A 3 51.34 18.58 48.14
CA ALA A 3 51.33 20.03 48.23
C ALA A 3 49.98 20.43 47.56
N GLY A 4 49.21 21.42 48.01
CA GLY A 4 49.43 22.85 47.71
C GLY A 4 49.13 23.18 46.24
N ILE A 5 48.09 23.97 45.95
CA ILE A 5 48.14 25.26 45.22
C ILE A 5 46.72 25.84 45.07
N VAL A 6 46.71 27.17 45.16
CA VAL A 6 45.62 28.12 45.35
C VAL A 6 45.49 28.98 44.08
N THR A 7 44.27 29.50 43.81
CA THR A 7 43.91 30.67 42.96
C THR A 7 44.12 30.54 41.43
N VAL A 8 43.35 31.16 40.52
CA VAL A 8 42.88 32.56 40.40
C VAL A 8 41.63 32.61 39.47
N ILE A 9 40.76 33.60 39.72
CA ILE A 9 39.58 34.02 38.93
C ILE A 9 40.00 34.83 37.70
N THR A 10 39.37 34.62 36.53
CA THR A 10 39.29 35.65 35.48
C THR A 10 38.02 35.52 34.64
N MET A 11 37.33 36.65 34.47
CA MET A 11 36.15 36.84 33.64
C MET A 11 36.49 37.08 32.16
N ALA A 12 35.45 36.89 31.33
CA ALA A 12 35.18 37.51 30.02
C ALA A 12 36.00 37.03 28.80
N ALA A 13 35.30 36.40 27.85
CA ALA A 13 35.02 36.94 26.51
C ALA A 13 34.35 35.85 25.65
N LEU A 14 33.21 36.16 25.03
CA LEU A 14 32.79 35.43 23.82
C LEU A 14 33.84 35.67 22.72
N PRO A 15 34.09 34.67 21.86
CA PRO A 15 34.21 34.95 20.45
C PRO A 15 33.05 34.28 19.70
N GLN A 16 32.23 35.14 19.11
CA GLN A 16 31.27 34.79 18.08
C GLN A 16 32.04 34.47 16.79
N GLN A 17 31.62 33.38 16.14
CA GLN A 17 31.84 33.02 14.73
C GLN A 17 33.22 32.50 14.27
N ALA A 18 33.24 31.22 13.93
CA ALA A 18 33.62 30.79 12.59
C ALA A 18 32.76 29.57 12.22
N GLN A 19 31.85 29.79 11.28
CA GLN A 19 31.21 28.72 10.51
C GLN A 19 32.31 27.96 9.76
N ASP A 20 32.32 26.63 9.82
CA ASP A 20 32.25 25.84 8.58
C ASP A 20 32.21 24.33 8.83
N THR A 21 31.21 23.73 8.16
CA THR A 21 31.23 22.37 7.60
C THR A 21 31.50 21.17 8.53
N ALA A 22 30.42 20.59 9.04
CA ALA A 22 29.99 19.22 8.67
C ALA A 22 28.73 18.89 9.46
N ALA A 23 27.59 18.88 8.76
CA ALA A 23 26.32 18.43 9.31
C ALA A 23 26.40 16.95 9.69
N ARG A 24 26.89 16.64 10.90
CA ARG A 24 26.70 15.36 11.57
C ARG A 24 25.22 15.27 11.90
N LYS A 25 24.45 14.67 11.00
CA LYS A 25 23.01 14.44 11.18
C LYS A 25 22.86 13.43 12.31
N ASP A 26 22.66 13.94 13.51
CA ASP A 26 22.38 13.15 14.71
C ASP A 26 21.21 12.20 14.46
N THR A 27 21.48 10.93 14.77
CA THR A 27 20.52 9.84 14.67
C THR A 27 19.56 9.97 15.85
N ALA A 28 18.41 10.60 15.63
CA ALA A 28 17.30 10.54 16.58
C ALA A 28 16.75 9.09 16.64
N PRO A 29 16.51 8.52 17.83
CA PRO A 29 15.91 7.18 17.95
C PRO A 29 14.49 7.20 17.36
N PRO A 30 14.05 6.15 16.62
CA PRO A 30 12.70 6.13 16.06
C PRO A 30 11.67 6.03 17.18
N SER A 31 10.91 7.11 17.37
CA SER A 31 9.73 7.14 18.25
C SER A 31 8.63 6.21 17.71
N PRO A 32 7.84 5.52 18.58
CA PRO A 32 7.00 4.37 18.19
C PRO A 32 5.70 4.71 17.47
N THR A 33 5.44 5.98 17.14
CA THR A 33 4.24 6.41 16.40
C THR A 33 4.62 7.45 15.36
N ALA A 34 5.47 7.08 14.41
CA ALA A 34 5.81 7.94 13.30
C ALA A 34 4.56 8.22 12.46
N THR A 35 4.15 9.49 12.41
CA THR A 35 3.14 9.97 11.46
C THR A 35 3.54 9.56 10.04
N PRO A 36 2.59 9.09 9.21
CA PRO A 36 2.92 8.60 7.89
C PRO A 36 3.54 9.71 7.05
N THR A 37 4.61 9.40 6.33
CA THR A 37 5.28 10.35 5.45
C THR A 37 4.36 10.76 4.29
N ILE A 38 4.63 11.90 3.64
CA ILE A 38 3.83 12.37 2.49
C ILE A 38 3.74 11.30 1.39
N GLU A 39 4.85 10.60 1.11
CA GLU A 39 4.87 9.53 0.11
C GLU A 39 4.04 8.31 0.54
N GLN A 40 4.00 7.98 1.84
CA GLN A 40 3.12 6.94 2.37
C GLN A 40 1.65 7.34 2.28
N ILE A 41 1.32 8.60 2.56
CA ILE A 41 -0.04 9.13 2.39
C ILE A 41 -0.48 9.00 0.94
N ARG A 42 0.37 9.44 0.00
CA ARG A 42 0.12 9.31 -1.45
C ARG A 42 -0.06 7.85 -1.86
N TYR A 43 0.77 6.94 -1.35
CA TYR A 43 0.62 5.50 -1.58
C TYR A 43 -0.75 5.01 -1.12
N LEU A 44 -1.16 5.35 0.11
CA LEU A 44 -2.44 4.93 0.68
C LEU A 44 -3.64 5.53 -0.06
N GLU A 45 -3.55 6.77 -0.56
CA GLU A 45 -4.56 7.36 -1.44
C GLU A 45 -4.69 6.60 -2.78
N GLY A 46 -3.55 6.28 -3.39
CA GLY A 46 -3.49 5.45 -4.59
C GLY A 46 -4.14 4.10 -4.36
N LEU A 47 -3.78 3.45 -3.25
CA LEU A 47 -4.34 2.17 -2.83
C LEU A 47 -5.85 2.28 -2.59
N LYS A 48 -6.33 3.31 -1.90
CA LYS A 48 -7.78 3.55 -1.67
C LYS A 48 -8.52 3.67 -3.00
N THR A 49 -7.95 4.40 -3.95
CA THR A 49 -8.53 4.59 -5.29
C THR A 49 -8.56 3.27 -6.06
N ALA A 50 -7.45 2.54 -6.11
CA ALA A 50 -7.39 1.24 -6.78
C ALA A 50 -8.35 0.22 -6.14
N THR A 51 -8.43 0.19 -4.81
CA THR A 51 -9.33 -0.72 -4.06
C THR A 51 -10.81 -0.45 -4.38
N ARG A 52 -11.20 0.80 -4.64
CA ARG A 52 -12.56 1.12 -5.12
C ARG A 52 -12.86 0.45 -6.46
N GLY A 53 -11.89 0.45 -7.39
CA GLY A 53 -12.02 -0.29 -8.65
C GLY A 53 -12.13 -1.80 -8.42
N VAL A 54 -11.29 -2.35 -7.55
CA VAL A 54 -11.34 -3.78 -7.19
C VAL A 54 -12.70 -4.18 -6.58
N ALA A 55 -13.30 -3.31 -5.77
CA ALA A 55 -14.64 -3.55 -5.22
C ALA A 55 -15.72 -3.69 -6.31
N GLN A 56 -15.65 -2.90 -7.39
CA GLN A 56 -16.56 -3.03 -8.54
C GLN A 56 -16.46 -4.41 -9.21
N ILE A 57 -15.23 -4.93 -9.36
CA ILE A 57 -15.00 -6.27 -9.92
C ILE A 57 -15.63 -7.33 -9.01
N ARG A 58 -15.39 -7.23 -7.69
CA ARG A 58 -15.96 -8.16 -6.71
C ARG A 58 -17.48 -8.16 -6.75
N ASP A 59 -18.10 -7.00 -6.83
CA ASP A 59 -19.56 -6.87 -6.95
C ASP A 59 -20.09 -7.52 -8.22
N GLY A 60 -19.39 -7.36 -9.34
CA GLY A 60 -19.71 -8.03 -10.60
C GLY A 60 -19.60 -9.55 -10.49
N LEU A 61 -18.51 -10.06 -9.93
CA LEU A 61 -18.28 -11.50 -9.74
C LEU A 61 -19.32 -12.11 -8.81
N ASN A 62 -19.68 -11.43 -7.71
CA ASN A 62 -20.72 -11.89 -6.79
C ASN A 62 -22.09 -11.98 -7.47
N ARG A 63 -22.41 -11.05 -8.39
CA ARG A 63 -23.65 -11.11 -9.19
C ARG A 63 -23.63 -12.27 -10.18
N VAL A 64 -22.50 -12.52 -10.84
CA VAL A 64 -22.34 -13.68 -11.73
C VAL A 64 -22.49 -14.98 -10.94
N ALA A 65 -21.83 -15.09 -9.78
CA ALA A 65 -21.94 -16.26 -8.91
C ALA A 65 -23.39 -16.54 -8.48
N ARG A 66 -24.12 -15.52 -8.02
CA ARG A 66 -25.54 -15.66 -7.63
C ARG A 66 -26.47 -16.08 -8.76
N THR A 67 -26.10 -15.77 -10.00
CA THR A 67 -26.91 -16.11 -11.18
C THR A 67 -26.47 -17.41 -11.85
N GLN A 68 -25.46 -18.13 -11.34
CA GLN A 68 -24.96 -19.36 -11.97
C GLN A 68 -26.02 -20.47 -12.16
N ARG A 69 -27.02 -20.53 -11.27
CA ARG A 69 -28.13 -21.48 -11.34
C ARG A 69 -29.37 -20.93 -12.06
N ALA A 70 -29.31 -19.70 -12.56
CA ALA A 70 -30.40 -19.07 -13.31
C ALA A 70 -30.40 -19.51 -14.78
N ASP A 71 -31.44 -19.09 -15.51
CA ASP A 71 -31.56 -19.26 -16.95
C ASP A 71 -30.39 -18.61 -17.73
N SER A 72 -30.22 -19.04 -18.99
CA SER A 72 -29.12 -18.61 -19.84
C SER A 72 -29.11 -17.09 -20.09
N LEU A 73 -30.29 -16.46 -20.19
CA LEU A 73 -30.40 -15.02 -20.42
C LEU A 73 -30.00 -14.22 -19.19
N THR A 74 -30.47 -14.62 -17.99
CA THR A 74 -30.09 -13.99 -16.73
C THR A 74 -28.58 -14.10 -16.47
N ARG A 75 -27.99 -15.28 -16.71
CA ARG A 75 -26.53 -15.48 -16.63
C ARG A 75 -25.77 -14.55 -17.57
N ARG A 76 -26.20 -14.49 -18.84
CA ARG A 76 -25.56 -13.65 -19.85
C ARG A 76 -25.67 -12.16 -19.51
N ARG A 77 -26.81 -11.71 -18.97
CA ARG A 77 -27.01 -10.32 -18.53
C ARG A 77 -26.09 -9.97 -17.36
N ALA A 78 -25.96 -10.85 -16.36
CA ALA A 78 -25.03 -10.66 -15.26
C ALA A 78 -23.57 -10.60 -15.75
N ALA A 79 -23.19 -11.46 -16.68
CA ALA A 79 -21.85 -11.52 -17.25
C ALA A 79 -21.53 -10.28 -18.12
N ARG A 80 -22.48 -9.77 -18.90
CA ARG A 80 -22.33 -8.47 -19.60
C ARG A 80 -22.15 -7.30 -18.62
N ARG A 81 -22.89 -7.30 -17.52
CA ARG A 81 -22.75 -6.28 -16.48
C ARG A 81 -21.37 -6.33 -15.81
N LEU A 82 -20.81 -7.53 -15.59
CA LEU A 82 -19.43 -7.70 -15.14
C LEU A 82 -18.44 -7.04 -16.12
N GLY A 83 -18.64 -7.19 -17.43
CA GLY A 83 -17.81 -6.52 -18.44
C GLY A 83 -17.76 -5.00 -18.28
N GLY A 84 -18.93 -4.35 -18.09
CA GLY A 84 -18.99 -2.91 -17.81
C GLY A 84 -18.29 -2.52 -16.50
N LEU A 85 -18.43 -3.34 -15.46
CA LEU A 85 -17.73 -3.12 -14.18
C LEU A 85 -16.21 -3.25 -14.33
N CYS A 86 -15.71 -4.18 -15.14
CA CYS A 86 -14.28 -4.29 -15.46
C CYS A 86 -13.72 -3.02 -16.11
N GLY A 87 -14.47 -2.40 -17.03
CA GLY A 87 -14.10 -1.11 -17.63
C GLY A 87 -14.02 0.01 -16.59
N THR A 88 -15.04 0.16 -15.74
CA THR A 88 -15.03 1.18 -14.66
C THR A 88 -13.93 0.93 -13.63
N ALA A 89 -13.69 -0.33 -13.25
CA ALA A 89 -12.65 -0.73 -12.33
C ALA A 89 -11.26 -0.36 -12.87
N ARG A 90 -11.04 -0.58 -14.17
CA ARG A 90 -9.79 -0.22 -14.85
C ARG A 90 -9.49 1.26 -14.69
N SER A 91 -10.46 2.16 -14.85
CA SER A 91 -10.27 3.61 -14.69
C SER A 91 -9.81 3.99 -13.27
N PHE A 92 -10.40 3.38 -12.24
CA PHE A 92 -9.96 3.58 -10.85
C PHE A 92 -8.56 3.04 -10.59
N ILE A 93 -8.24 1.86 -11.14
CA ILE A 93 -6.93 1.24 -10.93
C ILE A 93 -5.84 2.03 -11.66
N VAL A 94 -6.08 2.43 -12.92
CA VAL A 94 -5.12 3.22 -13.72
C VAL A 94 -4.88 4.61 -13.10
N SER A 95 -5.88 5.22 -12.47
CA SER A 95 -5.70 6.51 -11.77
C SER A 95 -5.03 6.36 -10.40
N GLY A 96 -5.28 5.26 -9.68
CA GLY A 96 -4.66 5.01 -8.37
C GLY A 96 -3.22 4.50 -8.43
N ARG A 97 -2.92 3.63 -9.42
CA ARG A 97 -1.64 2.92 -9.54
C ARG A 97 -0.40 3.83 -9.58
N PRO A 98 -0.36 4.96 -10.32
CA PRO A 98 0.82 5.83 -10.36
C PRO A 98 1.22 6.42 -9.00
N LYS A 99 0.25 6.55 -8.08
CA LYS A 99 0.49 7.04 -6.72
C LYS A 99 1.07 5.97 -5.79
N MET A 100 0.96 4.68 -6.15
CA MET A 100 1.40 3.54 -5.32
C MET A 100 2.88 3.23 -5.53
N GLN A 101 3.76 4.16 -5.15
CA GLN A 101 5.21 3.98 -5.28
C GLN A 101 5.78 3.13 -4.12
N PRO A 102 6.32 1.91 -4.36
CA PRO A 102 6.78 1.05 -3.27
C PRO A 102 7.95 1.63 -2.47
N ASN A 103 8.72 2.54 -3.08
CA ASN A 103 9.84 3.24 -2.43
C ASN A 103 9.41 4.15 -1.26
N ALA A 104 8.11 4.47 -1.14
CA ALA A 104 7.52 5.17 0.01
C ALA A 104 7.72 4.42 1.33
N TYR A 105 7.98 3.11 1.28
CA TYR A 105 8.30 2.28 2.43
C TYR A 105 9.76 1.80 2.37
N ALA A 106 10.31 1.48 3.55
CA ALA A 106 11.63 0.87 3.71
C ALA A 106 11.53 -0.64 3.94
N ASP A 107 12.65 -1.35 3.75
CA ASP A 107 12.87 -2.74 4.16
C ASP A 107 11.75 -3.74 3.76
N SER A 108 11.23 -4.50 4.72
CA SER A 108 10.18 -5.51 4.51
C SER A 108 8.88 -4.91 3.99
N MET A 109 8.52 -3.70 4.43
CA MET A 109 7.33 -2.99 3.97
C MET A 109 7.42 -2.62 2.48
N ARG A 110 8.62 -2.29 1.98
CA ARG A 110 8.85 -2.06 0.54
C ARG A 110 8.57 -3.32 -0.28
N ILE A 111 8.96 -4.48 0.23
CA ILE A 111 8.72 -5.78 -0.44
C ILE A 111 7.22 -6.04 -0.54
N LEU A 112 6.48 -5.89 0.56
CA LEU A 112 5.03 -6.06 0.59
C LEU A 112 4.32 -5.06 -0.33
N ALA A 113 4.73 -3.79 -0.31
CA ALA A 113 4.18 -2.75 -1.19
C ALA A 113 4.41 -3.07 -2.68
N LYS A 114 5.58 -3.63 -3.03
CA LYS A 114 5.91 -4.07 -4.40
C LYS A 114 5.12 -5.31 -4.80
N GLN A 115 4.93 -6.26 -3.89
CA GLN A 115 4.09 -7.43 -4.15
C GLN A 115 2.64 -7.01 -4.41
N LEU A 116 2.09 -6.13 -3.58
CA LEU A 116 0.73 -5.60 -3.75
C LEU A 116 0.52 -4.91 -5.11
N THR A 117 1.46 -4.03 -5.52
CA THR A 117 1.38 -3.39 -6.83
C THR A 117 1.51 -4.39 -7.98
N THR A 118 2.39 -5.40 -7.85
CA THR A 118 2.52 -6.46 -8.85
C THR A 118 1.24 -7.28 -9.00
N ARG A 119 0.57 -7.61 -7.89
CA ARG A 119 -0.72 -8.33 -7.93
C ARG A 119 -1.82 -7.46 -8.53
N LEU A 120 -1.84 -6.16 -8.23
CA LEU A 120 -2.76 -5.20 -8.83
C LEU A 120 -2.54 -5.09 -10.35
N ASP A 121 -1.30 -5.05 -10.83
CA ASP A 121 -0.98 -5.02 -12.26
C ASP A 121 -1.42 -6.29 -12.97
N SER A 122 -1.19 -7.42 -12.33
CA SER A 122 -1.65 -8.71 -12.82
C SER A 122 -3.17 -8.76 -12.96
N LEU A 123 -3.91 -8.22 -11.98
CA LEU A 123 -5.37 -8.06 -12.08
C LEU A 123 -5.76 -7.07 -13.19
N THR A 124 -5.05 -5.96 -13.33
CA THR A 124 -5.32 -4.93 -14.34
C THR A 124 -5.13 -5.45 -15.76
N SER A 125 -4.15 -6.32 -15.97
CA SER A 125 -3.83 -6.90 -17.28
C SER A 125 -4.98 -7.70 -17.90
N VAL A 126 -5.87 -8.27 -17.07
CA VAL A 126 -7.00 -9.08 -17.54
C VAL A 126 -8.30 -8.28 -17.70
N LEU A 127 -8.35 -7.02 -17.26
CA LEU A 127 -9.56 -6.19 -17.35
C LEU A 127 -9.98 -5.84 -18.79
N PRO A 128 -9.07 -5.52 -19.73
CA PRO A 128 -9.47 -5.27 -21.12
C PRO A 128 -10.11 -6.50 -21.77
N THR A 129 -9.63 -7.70 -21.44
CA THR A 129 -10.24 -8.95 -21.90
C THR A 129 -11.61 -9.12 -21.25
N CYS A 130 -11.73 -8.92 -19.93
CA CYS A 130 -13.02 -8.98 -19.25
C CYS A 130 -14.07 -8.05 -19.87
N GLU A 131 -13.71 -6.80 -20.14
CA GLU A 131 -14.60 -5.83 -20.76
C GLU A 131 -15.18 -6.32 -22.09
N LYS A 132 -14.35 -6.94 -22.92
CA LYS A 132 -14.72 -7.42 -24.25
C LYS A 132 -15.46 -8.75 -24.23
N THR A 133 -15.09 -9.67 -23.33
CA THR A 133 -15.49 -11.08 -23.43
C THR A 133 -16.36 -11.58 -22.29
N ALA A 134 -16.55 -10.84 -21.18
CA ALA A 134 -17.32 -11.33 -20.03
C ALA A 134 -18.74 -11.80 -20.38
N GLY A 135 -19.42 -11.17 -21.36
CA GLY A 135 -20.75 -11.58 -21.80
C GLY A 135 -20.81 -12.81 -22.72
N ARG A 136 -19.66 -13.41 -23.05
CA ARG A 136 -19.49 -14.52 -24.00
C ARG A 136 -18.72 -15.69 -23.41
N ASP A 137 -17.69 -15.39 -22.62
CA ASP A 137 -16.76 -16.38 -22.10
C ASP A 137 -16.85 -16.49 -20.56
N PRO A 138 -17.31 -17.63 -20.03
CA PRO A 138 -17.39 -17.85 -18.58
C PRO A 138 -16.01 -17.99 -17.91
N VAL A 139 -14.94 -18.30 -18.64
CA VAL A 139 -13.56 -18.48 -18.13
C VAL A 139 -12.97 -17.14 -17.63
N VAL A 140 -13.52 -16.02 -18.10
CA VAL A 140 -13.16 -14.68 -17.62
C VAL A 140 -13.44 -14.54 -16.13
N ALA A 141 -14.59 -15.03 -15.66
CA ALA A 141 -14.99 -14.90 -14.26
C ALA A 141 -14.08 -15.73 -13.34
N THR A 142 -13.68 -16.93 -13.75
CA THR A 142 -12.73 -17.77 -12.99
C THR A 142 -11.35 -17.12 -12.94
N THR A 143 -10.85 -16.61 -14.08
CA THR A 143 -9.55 -15.92 -14.16
C THR A 143 -9.51 -14.69 -13.25
N LEU A 144 -10.55 -13.86 -13.28
CA LEU A 144 -10.68 -12.70 -12.40
C LEU A 144 -10.74 -13.10 -10.93
N THR A 145 -11.48 -14.16 -10.60
CA THR A 145 -11.58 -14.66 -9.22
C THR A 145 -10.20 -15.03 -8.68
N THR A 146 -9.39 -15.74 -9.45
CA THR A 146 -8.02 -16.11 -9.05
C THR A 146 -7.12 -14.89 -8.88
N ARG A 147 -7.14 -13.95 -9.82
CA ARG A 147 -6.34 -12.71 -9.74
C ARG A 147 -6.77 -11.84 -8.56
N LEU A 148 -8.08 -11.79 -8.27
CA LEU A 148 -8.65 -11.06 -7.16
C LEU A 148 -8.19 -11.63 -5.81
N LYS A 149 -8.22 -12.95 -5.63
CA LYS A 149 -7.70 -13.63 -4.43
C LYS A 149 -6.23 -13.28 -4.18
N ASN A 150 -5.39 -13.41 -5.21
CA ASN A 150 -3.96 -13.08 -5.10
C ASN A 150 -3.72 -11.61 -4.71
N TYR A 151 -4.57 -10.69 -5.17
CA TYR A 151 -4.53 -9.28 -4.76
C TYR A 151 -4.96 -9.11 -3.30
N ASP A 152 -6.05 -9.77 -2.90
CA ASP A 152 -6.58 -9.70 -1.53
C ASP A 152 -5.58 -10.25 -0.50
N ASP A 153 -4.90 -11.36 -0.81
CA ASP A 153 -3.87 -11.93 0.06
C ASP A 153 -2.70 -10.95 0.25
N ALA A 154 -2.24 -10.32 -0.83
CA ALA A 154 -1.18 -9.30 -0.77
C ALA A 154 -1.63 -8.03 -0.01
N LEU A 155 -2.89 -7.63 -0.18
CA LEU A 155 -3.48 -6.49 0.52
C LEU A 155 -3.60 -6.77 2.02
N LEU A 156 -3.99 -7.98 2.40
CA LEU A 156 -4.06 -8.41 3.78
C LEU A 156 -2.67 -8.38 4.41
N ALA A 157 -1.68 -9.03 3.79
CA ALA A 157 -0.30 -9.05 4.27
C ALA A 157 0.30 -7.64 4.44
N PHE A 158 0.01 -6.73 3.50
CA PHE A 158 0.42 -5.33 3.60
C PHE A 158 -0.26 -4.60 4.76
N ARG A 159 -1.58 -4.79 4.95
CA ARG A 159 -2.34 -4.14 6.03
C ARG A 159 -2.00 -4.66 7.42
N THR A 160 -1.72 -5.95 7.55
CA THR A 160 -1.27 -6.53 8.83
C THR A 160 0.10 -5.98 9.20
N ALA A 161 1.01 -5.84 8.23
CA ALA A 161 2.32 -5.25 8.48
C ALA A 161 2.29 -3.74 8.82
N LEU A 162 1.28 -3.00 8.34
CA LEU A 162 1.05 -1.60 8.72
C LEU A 162 0.60 -1.39 10.16
N LYS A 163 0.02 -2.42 10.79
CA LYS A 163 -0.43 -2.40 12.18
C LYS A 163 0.44 -3.35 12.98
N PRO A 164 1.70 -2.99 13.31
CA PRO A 164 2.51 -3.85 14.15
C PRO A 164 1.76 -4.07 15.47
N ASP A 165 1.48 -5.33 15.78
CA ASP A 165 0.78 -5.73 17.00
C ASP A 165 1.45 -5.06 18.21
N SER A 166 0.66 -4.27 18.96
CA SER A 166 1.09 -3.59 20.18
C SER A 166 1.43 -4.56 21.32
N THR A 167 1.54 -5.87 21.06
CA THR A 167 1.75 -6.93 22.06
C THR A 167 3.20 -7.40 22.15
N LYS A 168 4.11 -6.98 21.26
CA LYS A 168 5.51 -7.45 21.31
C LYS A 168 6.41 -6.69 22.30
N THR A 169 5.93 -5.63 22.95
CA THR A 169 6.76 -4.80 23.86
C THR A 169 6.64 -5.19 25.34
N ALA A 170 5.81 -6.19 25.71
CA ALA A 170 5.57 -6.55 27.11
C ALA A 170 6.39 -7.74 27.63
N SER A 171 7.37 -8.25 26.87
CA SER A 171 8.15 -9.45 27.24
C SER A 171 9.66 -9.24 27.29
N GLN A 172 10.10 -7.99 27.44
CA GLN A 172 11.47 -7.65 27.83
C GLN A 172 11.43 -6.71 29.04
N GLN A 173 11.00 -7.24 30.18
CA GLN A 173 11.33 -6.72 31.51
C GLN A 173 11.67 -7.90 32.40
#